data_AF-A4ESI6-F1
#
_entry.id   AF-A4ESI6-F1
#
_cell.length_a   1.000
_cell.length_b   1.000
_cell.length_c   1.000
_cell.angle_alpha   90.00
_cell.angle_beta   90.00
_cell.angle_gamma   90.00
#
_symmetry.space_group_name_H-M   'P 1'
#
loop_
_entity.id
_entity.type
_entity.pdbx_description
1 polymer ?
#
loop_
_entity_poly.entity_id
_entity_poly.type
_entity_poly.pdbx_seq_one_letter_code
_entity_poly.pdbx_strand_id
1 'polypeptide(L)'
;MQNLSDDFLYDRMVHVVMDGSVEWSLKLVVAAVDDEVGDPTVPWLEERTELLLGRIQINLPDAQAGSLRRVFDPAQMPQGVDAPLDQGFELRSVAYAESYHQRGL
;
A
#
# COMPACT_ATOMS: atom_id res chain seq x y z
N MET A 1 -10.97 19.10 12.09
CA MET A 1 -10.19 19.12 10.83
C MET A 1 -10.29 20.44 10.08
N GLN A 2 -11.24 21.34 10.39
CA GLN A 2 -11.19 22.70 9.85
C GLN A 2 -10.02 23.46 10.50
N ASN A 3 -9.28 24.25 9.70
CA ASN A 3 -8.07 25.03 10.06
C ASN A 3 -6.75 24.26 10.27
N LEU A 4 -6.57 23.11 9.63
CA LEU A 4 -5.25 22.47 9.53
C LEU A 4 -4.52 22.98 8.28
N SER A 5 -3.18 22.97 8.29
CA SER A 5 -2.38 23.26 7.09
C SER A 5 -2.62 22.20 6.01
N ASP A 6 -2.34 22.54 4.75
CA ASP A 6 -2.43 21.58 3.65
C ASP A 6 -1.48 20.37 3.86
N ASP A 7 -0.40 20.57 4.61
CA ASP A 7 0.63 19.57 4.92
C ASP A 7 0.43 18.83 6.26
N PHE A 8 -0.68 19.04 6.97
CA PHE A 8 -0.81 18.60 8.36
C PHE A 8 -0.58 17.09 8.59
N LEU A 9 -0.93 16.23 7.62
CA LEU A 9 -0.70 14.79 7.70
C LEU A 9 0.79 14.45 7.57
N TYR A 10 1.50 15.17 6.70
CA TYR A 10 2.94 15.02 6.53
C TYR A 10 3.67 15.46 7.81
N ASP A 11 3.37 16.66 8.30
CA ASP A 11 3.99 17.21 9.52
C ASP A 11 3.73 16.31 10.72
N ARG A 12 2.50 15.80 10.86
CA ARG A 12 2.14 14.85 11.90
C ARG A 12 2.91 13.55 11.77
N MET A 13 3.00 12.98 10.57
CA MET A 13 3.71 11.72 10.34
C MET A 13 5.20 11.88 10.68
N VAL A 14 5.85 12.95 10.21
CA VAL A 14 7.25 13.25 10.54
C VAL A 14 7.43 13.39 12.06
N HIS A 15 6.55 14.12 12.73
CA HIS A 15 6.61 14.29 14.18
C HIS A 15 6.51 12.96 14.93
N VAL A 16 5.53 12.12 14.60
CA VAL A 16 5.32 10.83 15.27
C VAL A 16 6.48 9.86 15.00
N VAL A 17 6.98 9.81 13.76
CA VAL A 17 8.14 8.96 13.41
C VAL A 17 9.42 9.45 14.09
N MET A 18 9.59 10.75 14.30
CA MET A 18 10.77 11.28 15.00
C MET A 18 10.71 11.12 16.52
N ASP A 19 9.50 11.03 17.10
CA ASP A 19 9.29 10.74 18.52
C ASP A 19 9.43 9.23 18.85
N GLY A 20 9.38 8.36 17.84
CA GLY A 20 9.55 6.93 18.04
C GLY A 20 9.42 6.13 16.75
N SER A 21 8.39 5.28 16.66
CA SER A 21 8.11 4.53 15.44
C SER A 21 6.61 4.37 15.24
N VAL A 22 6.19 4.34 13.98
CA VAL A 22 4.83 3.97 13.64
C VAL A 22 4.81 2.52 13.19
N GLU A 23 3.85 1.75 13.68
CA GLU A 23 3.76 0.31 13.48
C GLU A 23 2.40 -0.08 12.89
N TRP A 24 2.43 -1.02 11.95
CA TRP A 24 1.25 -1.68 11.39
C TRP A 24 1.39 -3.19 11.44
N SER A 25 0.29 -3.89 11.72
CA SER A 25 0.21 -5.34 11.55
C SER A 25 -0.05 -5.68 10.09
N LEU A 26 0.85 -6.46 9.47
CA LEU A 26 0.62 -7.02 8.15
C LEU A 26 -0.24 -8.27 8.29
N LYS A 27 -1.44 -8.25 7.72
CA LYS A 27 -2.39 -9.36 7.80
C LYS A 27 -2.71 -9.92 6.42
N LEU A 28 -2.89 -11.22 6.35
CA LEU A 28 -3.49 -11.92 5.20
C LEU A 28 -4.91 -12.33 5.56
N VAL A 29 -5.88 -11.93 4.74
CA VAL A 29 -7.25 -12.40 4.85
C VAL A 29 -7.40 -13.62 3.96
N VAL A 30 -7.81 -14.75 4.53
CA VAL A 30 -7.97 -16.02 3.80
C VAL A 30 -9.37 -16.10 3.22
N ALA A 31 -9.46 -16.20 1.89
CA ALA A 31 -10.72 -16.37 1.17
C ALA A 31 -11.43 -17.67 1.58
N ALA A 32 -12.75 -17.59 1.74
CA ALA A 32 -13.64 -18.73 1.76
C ALA A 32 -13.83 -19.29 0.33
N VAL A 33 -14.39 -20.49 0.23
CA VAL A 33 -14.60 -21.18 -1.07
C VAL A 33 -15.59 -20.42 -1.97
N ASP A 34 -16.49 -19.65 -1.38
CA ASP A 34 -17.55 -18.88 -2.03
C ASP A 34 -17.23 -17.39 -2.18
N ASP A 35 -16.05 -16.95 -1.75
CA ASP A 35 -15.63 -15.56 -1.90
C ASP A 35 -15.30 -15.22 -3.37
N GLU A 36 -15.73 -14.04 -3.80
CA GLU A 36 -15.33 -13.46 -5.08
C GLU A 36 -13.90 -12.91 -4.96
N VAL A 37 -12.97 -13.47 -5.74
CA VAL A 37 -11.53 -13.15 -5.69
C VAL A 37 -11.03 -12.40 -6.92
N GLY A 38 -11.85 -12.28 -7.97
CA GLY A 38 -11.54 -11.62 -9.24
C GLY A 38 -12.20 -10.26 -9.43
N ASP A 39 -13.21 -9.91 -8.63
CA ASP A 39 -13.84 -8.59 -8.68
C ASP A 39 -13.58 -7.78 -7.40
N PRO A 40 -12.66 -6.79 -7.42
CA PRO A 40 -12.33 -5.99 -6.25
C PRO A 40 -13.43 -5.01 -5.82
N THR A 41 -14.55 -4.95 -6.55
CA THR A 41 -15.73 -4.14 -6.18
C THR A 41 -16.71 -4.90 -5.28
N VAL A 42 -16.55 -6.22 -5.16
CA VAL A 42 -17.40 -7.07 -4.33
C VAL A 42 -16.79 -7.20 -2.93
N PRO A 43 -17.44 -6.66 -1.88
CA PRO A 43 -16.95 -6.81 -0.52
C PRO A 43 -17.19 -8.24 -0.01
N TRP A 44 -16.25 -8.77 0.77
CA TRP A 44 -16.48 -9.95 1.59
C TRP A 44 -17.25 -9.52 2.85
N LEU A 45 -18.53 -9.90 2.92
CA LEU A 45 -19.47 -9.36 3.92
C LEU A 45 -19.34 -9.98 5.31
N GLU A 46 -18.73 -11.16 5.38
CA GLU A 46 -18.53 -11.89 6.64
C GLU A 46 -17.10 -11.73 7.14
N GLU A 47 -16.92 -11.89 8.46
CA GLU A 47 -15.59 -11.91 9.05
C GLU A 47 -14.82 -13.14 8.54
N ARG A 48 -13.67 -12.89 7.91
CA ARG A 48 -12.80 -13.94 7.38
C ARG A 48 -11.63 -14.19 8.33
N THR A 49 -11.03 -15.37 8.19
CA THR A 49 -9.83 -15.69 8.96
C THR A 49 -8.70 -14.76 8.57
N GLU A 50 -8.19 -14.00 9.53
CA GLU A 50 -7.00 -13.17 9.37
C GLU A 50 -5.77 -13.88 9.95
N LEU A 51 -4.71 -13.95 9.15
CA LEU A 51 -3.40 -14.43 9.59
C LEU A 51 -2.46 -13.23 9.77
N LEU A 52 -1.87 -13.10 10.96
CA LEU A 52 -0.81 -12.12 11.18
C LEU A 52 0.48 -12.61 10.53
N LEU A 53 0.93 -11.93 9.47
CA LEU A 53 2.17 -12.25 8.77
C LEU A 53 3.38 -11.55 9.39
N GLY A 54 3.17 -10.41 10.06
CA GLY A 54 4.25 -9.69 10.71
C GLY A 54 3.88 -8.25 11.06
N ARG A 55 4.93 -7.45 11.29
CA ARG A 55 4.81 -6.04 11.63
C ARG A 55 5.66 -5.19 10.68
N ILE A 56 5.07 -4.14 10.14
CA ILE A 56 5.79 -3.10 9.40
C ILE A 56 6.04 -1.95 10.37
N GLN A 57 7.31 -1.59 10.55
CA GLN A 57 7.72 -0.49 11.42
C GLN A 57 8.44 0.58 10.58
N ILE A 58 7.99 1.82 10.72
CA ILE A 58 8.65 3.00 10.15
C ILE A 58 9.27 3.77 11.31
N ASN A 59 10.59 3.88 11.30
CA ASN A 59 11.40 4.47 12.37
C ASN A 59 12.11 5.76 11.97
N LEU A 60 12.17 6.10 10.67
CA LEU A 60 12.83 7.29 10.15
C LEU A 60 12.08 7.84 8.93
N PRO A 61 11.96 9.18 8.80
CA PRO A 61 11.46 9.81 7.59
C PRO A 61 12.51 9.74 6.48
N ASP A 62 12.07 9.86 5.23
CA ASP A 62 12.98 9.98 4.09
C ASP A 62 13.59 11.39 4.01
N ALA A 63 14.76 11.55 4.63
CA ALA A 63 15.45 12.84 4.73
C ALA A 63 15.99 13.38 3.40
N GLN A 64 16.12 12.55 2.36
CA GLN A 64 16.74 12.93 1.07
C GLN A 64 15.73 12.98 -0.07
N ALA A 65 14.44 12.82 0.23
CA ALA A 65 13.35 12.77 -0.74
C ALA A 65 13.57 11.72 -1.86
N GLY A 66 14.38 10.68 -1.60
CA GLY A 66 14.71 9.65 -2.59
C GLY A 66 13.48 8.85 -3.02
N SER A 67 12.48 8.74 -2.15
CA SER A 67 11.13 8.21 -2.41
C SER A 67 10.39 8.94 -3.51
N LEU A 68 10.65 10.23 -3.77
CA LEU A 68 10.00 10.95 -4.87
C LEU A 68 10.31 10.31 -6.22
N ARG A 69 11.46 9.63 -6.34
CA ARG A 69 11.89 8.93 -7.56
C ARG A 69 11.56 7.45 -7.60
N ARG A 70 10.93 6.91 -6.55
CA ARG A 70 10.56 5.50 -6.49
C ARG A 70 9.20 5.27 -7.13
N VAL A 71 9.06 4.12 -7.76
CA VAL A 71 7.77 3.60 -8.24
C VAL A 71 7.44 2.38 -7.40
N PHE A 72 6.23 2.34 -6.87
CA PHE A 72 5.68 1.19 -6.17
C PHE A 72 4.76 0.46 -7.14
N ASP A 73 5.35 -0.37 -8.01
CA ASP A 73 4.60 -1.15 -9.02
C ASP A 73 3.99 -2.40 -8.35
N PRO A 74 2.64 -2.52 -8.33
CA PRO A 74 1.98 -3.68 -7.72
C PRO A 74 2.25 -5.01 -8.44
N ALA A 75 2.78 -5.00 -9.67
CA ALA A 75 3.14 -6.21 -10.41
C ALA A 75 4.53 -6.77 -10.03
N GLN A 76 5.32 -6.04 -9.22
CA GLN A 76 6.59 -6.55 -8.70
C GLN A 76 6.36 -7.45 -7.49
N MET A 77 6.08 -8.73 -7.76
CA MET A 77 5.74 -9.72 -6.72
C MET A 77 6.98 -10.46 -6.19
N PRO A 78 7.06 -10.72 -4.87
CA PRO A 78 8.08 -11.62 -4.32
C PRO A 78 7.79 -13.07 -4.72
N GLN A 79 8.81 -13.92 -4.63
CA GLN A 79 8.63 -15.35 -4.85
C GLN A 79 7.58 -15.94 -3.90
N GLY A 80 6.66 -16.74 -4.46
CA GLY A 80 5.60 -17.40 -3.69
C GLY A 80 4.31 -16.61 -3.58
N VAL A 81 4.20 -15.45 -4.25
CA VAL A 81 2.94 -14.71 -4.37
C VAL A 81 2.63 -14.48 -5.85
N ASP A 82 1.52 -15.04 -6.30
CA ASP A 82 1.05 -14.91 -7.68
C ASP A 82 0.26 -13.61 -7.90
N ALA A 83 0.09 -13.24 -9.16
CA ALA A 83 -0.76 -12.11 -9.54
C ALA A 83 -2.23 -12.38 -9.14
N PRO A 84 -2.97 -11.35 -8.68
CA PRO A 84 -4.40 -11.47 -8.41
C PRO A 84 -5.18 -11.71 -9.69
N LEU A 85 -6.39 -12.24 -9.55
CA LEU A 85 -7.28 -12.56 -10.67
C LEU A 85 -8.07 -11.34 -11.18
N ASP A 86 -7.86 -10.14 -10.63
CA ASP A 86 -8.62 -8.96 -11.02
C ASP A 86 -8.24 -8.45 -12.41
N GLN A 87 -9.25 -8.22 -13.25
CA GLN A 87 -9.06 -7.78 -14.65
C GLN A 87 -8.28 -6.47 -14.76
N GLY A 88 -8.35 -5.62 -13.73
CA GLY A 88 -7.67 -4.34 -13.70
C GLY A 88 -6.17 -4.45 -13.38
N PHE A 89 -5.69 -5.58 -12.86
CA PHE A 89 -4.33 -5.71 -12.34
C PHE A 89 -3.26 -5.47 -13.41
N GLU A 90 -3.39 -6.11 -14.56
CA GLU A 90 -2.40 -6.02 -15.65
C GLU A 90 -2.21 -4.60 -16.16
N LEU A 91 -3.27 -3.79 -16.13
CA LEU A 91 -3.23 -2.39 -16.56
C LEU A 91 -2.50 -1.49 -15.56
N ARG A 92 -2.39 -1.89 -14.29
CA ARG A 92 -1.77 -1.06 -13.25
C ARG A 92 -0.31 -0.80 -13.59
N SER A 93 0.49 -1.83 -13.87
CA SER A 93 1.93 -1.64 -14.15
C SER A 93 2.18 -0.65 -15.29
N VAL A 94 1.38 -0.72 -16.37
CA VAL A 94 1.43 0.25 -17.48
C VAL A 94 1.09 1.67 -17.00
N ALA A 95 0.03 1.84 -16.22
CA ALA A 95 -0.35 3.16 -15.68
C ALA A 95 0.73 3.75 -14.74
N TYR A 96 1.34 2.93 -13.87
CA TYR A 96 2.43 3.37 -12.99
C TYR A 96 3.68 3.75 -13.80
N ALA A 97 4.01 2.99 -14.85
CA ALA A 97 5.13 3.27 -15.76
C ALA A 97 4.91 4.59 -16.53
N GLU A 98 3.73 4.79 -17.12
CA GLU A 98 3.40 6.04 -17.82
C GLU A 98 3.41 7.25 -16.88
N SER A 99 2.85 7.11 -15.67
CA SER A 99 2.93 8.15 -14.65
C SER A 99 4.38 8.49 -14.29
N TYR A 100 5.26 7.48 -14.24
CA TYR A 100 6.69 7.66 -13.98
C TYR A 100 7.40 8.40 -15.12
N HIS A 101 7.12 8.04 -16.37
CA HIS A 101 7.66 8.74 -17.52
C HIS A 101 7.20 10.20 -17.58
N GLN A 102 5.91 10.47 -17.32
CA GLN A 102 5.35 11.82 -17.42
C GLN A 102 5.80 12.78 -16.32
N ARG A 103 6.11 12.28 -15.11
CA ARG A 103 6.60 13.15 -14.02
C ARG A 103 8.03 13.66 -14.22
N GLY A 104 8.75 13.17 -15.23
CA GLY A 104 9.99 13.78 -15.75
C GLY A 104 11.11 13.99 -14.73
N LEU A 105 11.29 13.06 -13.80
CA LEU A 105 12.29 13.15 -12.73
C LEU A 105 13.75 13.00 -13.18
#